data_AF-Q7U504-F1
#
_entry.id   AF-Q7U504-F1
#
_cell.length_a   1.000
_cell.length_b   1.000
_cell.length_c   1.000
_cell.angle_alpha   90.00
_cell.angle_beta   90.00
_cell.angle_gamma   90.00
#
_symmetry.space_group_name_H-M   'P 1'
#
loop_
_entity.id
_entity.type
_entity.pdbx_description
1 polymer ?
#
loop_
_entity_poly.entity_id
_entity_poly.type
_entity_poly.pdbx_seq_one_letter_code
_entity_poly.pdbx_strand_id
1 'polypeptide(L)'
;MEGAMEEISAVCSLQFDDRGDDNDDGVEIWYYNLDQRQSEGSYGFAYTPGTDSDEGLVAINWSTYQNADGSFKNSIASGSFYGITFLHELSHAVGLKHPHDRGLFGQPRFPGLTHRSNEFRDKGDFDQNAHPFTQLTYVDKGARNGMVPRSIEAYGFLQTLGALDIAALQWMYGINPDAASGDDTYTLPLENREGTGWRAIWDTGGVDRITAGGATAPVTIDLRNATLGDDVNAGGYVSRAEDVFGGFTIAHDWYGRNVGQSAGLCVIEIAIGGKGDDVLIGNRADNLLKGKKGADVLVAGGGDGNRVTGGKGRDQFWISAQHGALVKVTDFNPRKDRLVFDVDVSAVTLDSVGNGSQVLIDGRVVAQLLGVSVRNLDLERHALFSGFEGL
;
A
#
# COMPACT_ATOMS: atom_id res chain seq x y z
N MET A 1 9.77 -18.17 -10.81
CA MET A 1 9.71 -18.70 -9.44
C MET A 1 10.71 -18.02 -8.53
N GLU A 2 11.99 -17.89 -8.91
CA GLU A 2 13.01 -17.15 -8.14
C GLU A 2 12.52 -15.80 -7.62
N GLY A 3 12.01 -14.91 -8.50
CA GLY A 3 11.45 -13.63 -8.05
C GLY A 3 10.29 -13.76 -7.04
N ALA A 4 9.44 -14.80 -7.13
CA ALA A 4 8.38 -15.01 -6.14
C ALA A 4 8.93 -15.45 -4.77
N MET A 5 10.02 -16.23 -4.76
CA MET A 5 10.74 -16.64 -3.54
C MET A 5 11.43 -15.44 -2.88
N GLU A 6 12.03 -14.56 -3.69
CA GLU A 6 12.60 -13.29 -3.22
C GLU A 6 11.54 -12.40 -2.57
N GLU A 7 10.36 -12.26 -3.18
CA GLU A 7 9.26 -11.44 -2.62
C GLU A 7 8.75 -11.95 -1.26
N ILE A 8 8.63 -13.27 -1.08
CA ILE A 8 8.24 -13.85 0.22
C ILE A 8 9.35 -13.64 1.27
N SER A 9 10.61 -13.88 0.89
CA SER A 9 11.76 -13.75 1.81
C SER A 9 12.05 -12.29 2.18
N ALA A 10 11.67 -11.34 1.33
CA ALA A 10 11.81 -9.91 1.60
C ALA A 10 10.96 -9.45 2.78
N VAL A 11 9.86 -10.13 3.10
CA VAL A 11 8.89 -9.64 4.10
C VAL A 11 8.81 -10.48 5.38
N CYS A 12 9.26 -11.72 5.35
CA CYS A 12 9.21 -12.65 6.48
C CYS A 12 10.52 -13.44 6.66
N SER A 13 10.67 -14.16 7.76
CA SER A 13 11.91 -14.90 8.05
C SER A 13 12.12 -16.17 7.22
N LEU A 14 11.21 -16.52 6.29
CA LEU A 14 11.44 -17.62 5.36
C LEU A 14 12.63 -17.33 4.44
N GLN A 15 13.34 -18.39 4.08
CA GLN A 15 14.45 -18.37 3.13
C GLN A 15 14.31 -19.57 2.19
N PHE A 16 14.62 -19.38 0.91
CA PHE A 16 14.61 -20.45 -0.08
C PHE A 16 16.03 -20.75 -0.54
N ASP A 17 16.38 -22.04 -0.55
CA ASP A 17 17.69 -22.55 -0.96
C ASP A 17 17.47 -23.56 -2.08
N ASP A 18 18.03 -23.28 -3.27
CA ASP A 18 17.91 -24.17 -4.42
C ASP A 18 18.79 -25.41 -4.22
N ARG A 19 18.15 -26.59 -4.27
CA ARG A 19 18.79 -27.90 -4.08
C ARG A 19 19.00 -28.67 -5.38
N GLY A 20 18.67 -28.08 -6.54
CA GLY A 20 18.80 -28.72 -7.85
C GLY A 20 17.74 -29.79 -8.13
N ASP A 21 17.86 -30.43 -9.30
CA ASP A 21 16.79 -31.24 -9.90
C ASP A 21 16.78 -32.72 -9.46
N ASP A 22 17.74 -33.19 -8.66
CA ASP A 22 17.94 -34.61 -8.33
C ASP A 22 18.08 -34.89 -6.83
N ASN A 23 17.63 -33.97 -5.97
CA ASN A 23 17.73 -34.11 -4.52
C ASN A 23 16.38 -34.37 -3.86
N ASP A 24 16.03 -35.64 -3.64
CA ASP A 24 14.81 -36.02 -2.91
C ASP A 24 14.94 -35.84 -1.39
N ASP A 25 16.16 -35.78 -0.86
CA ASP A 25 16.41 -35.72 0.58
C ASP A 25 16.39 -34.27 1.08
N GLY A 26 15.29 -33.89 1.74
CA GLY A 26 15.15 -32.63 2.46
C GLY A 26 14.66 -31.44 1.62
N VAL A 27 14.00 -31.69 0.48
CA VAL A 27 13.29 -30.67 -0.31
C VAL A 27 11.86 -30.54 0.19
N GLU A 28 11.49 -29.33 0.61
CA GLU A 28 10.16 -29.01 1.14
C GLU A 28 9.20 -28.48 0.06
N ILE A 29 9.73 -27.98 -1.07
CA ILE A 29 8.93 -27.37 -2.15
C ILE A 29 9.42 -27.90 -3.50
N TRP A 30 8.48 -28.40 -4.31
CA TRP A 30 8.75 -29.00 -5.61
C TRP A 30 8.05 -28.23 -6.73
N TYR A 31 8.77 -27.92 -7.81
CA TYR A 31 8.21 -27.22 -8.97
C TYR A 31 7.94 -28.18 -10.13
N TYR A 32 6.70 -28.18 -10.61
CA TYR A 32 6.27 -29.04 -11.72
C TYR A 32 5.74 -28.23 -12.90
N ASN A 33 6.14 -28.68 -14.10
CA ASN A 33 5.65 -28.17 -15.36
C ASN A 33 4.57 -29.13 -15.88
N LEU A 34 3.34 -28.64 -16.02
CA LEU A 34 2.20 -29.42 -16.49
C LEU A 34 1.68 -28.92 -17.84
N ASP A 35 0.94 -29.80 -18.53
CA ASP A 35 0.12 -29.45 -19.67
C ASP A 35 -1.39 -29.34 -19.31
N GLN A 36 -2.21 -28.98 -20.31
CA GLN A 36 -3.66 -28.82 -20.14
C GLN A 36 -4.36 -30.09 -19.66
N ARG A 37 -3.84 -31.27 -20.06
CA ARG A 37 -4.45 -32.55 -19.70
C ARG A 37 -4.18 -32.90 -18.25
N GLN A 38 -2.97 -32.60 -17.77
CA GLN A 38 -2.55 -32.89 -16.40
C GLN A 38 -3.08 -31.89 -15.37
N SER A 39 -3.38 -30.66 -15.79
CA SER A 39 -3.84 -29.57 -14.91
C SER A 39 -5.37 -29.44 -14.80
N GLU A 40 -6.13 -30.28 -15.52
CA GLU A 40 -7.59 -30.22 -15.63
C GLU A 40 -8.13 -28.83 -16.04
N GLY A 41 -7.29 -28.04 -16.71
CA GLY A 41 -7.62 -26.69 -17.18
C GLY A 41 -7.32 -25.55 -16.21
N SER A 42 -6.68 -25.84 -15.08
CA SER A 42 -6.16 -24.83 -14.15
C SER A 42 -4.96 -24.07 -14.73
N TYR A 43 -4.72 -22.86 -14.26
CA TYR A 43 -3.55 -22.05 -14.62
C TYR A 43 -2.30 -22.53 -13.88
N GLY A 44 -2.47 -22.79 -12.60
CA GLY A 44 -1.55 -23.51 -11.73
C GLY A 44 -2.34 -24.14 -10.59
N PHE A 45 -1.64 -24.87 -9.74
CA PHE A 45 -2.12 -25.24 -8.41
C PHE A 45 -0.93 -25.52 -7.52
N ALA A 46 -1.15 -25.47 -6.21
CA ALA A 46 -0.16 -25.88 -5.23
C ALA A 46 -0.82 -26.59 -4.04
N TYR A 47 -0.03 -27.38 -3.34
CA TYR A 47 -0.42 -28.02 -2.09
C TYR A 47 0.26 -27.33 -0.91
N THR A 48 -0.54 -27.04 0.11
CA THR A 48 -0.06 -26.40 1.35
C THR A 48 0.89 -27.32 2.12
N PRO A 49 1.73 -26.79 3.03
CA PRO A 49 2.50 -27.59 3.97
C PRO A 49 1.59 -28.54 4.77
N GLY A 50 2.06 -29.75 5.06
CA GLY A 50 1.25 -30.80 5.67
C GLY A 50 2.08 -32.00 6.13
N THR A 51 1.56 -33.21 5.84
CA THR A 51 2.25 -34.48 6.11
C THR A 51 2.05 -35.49 4.98
N ASP A 52 1.40 -35.06 3.90
CA ASP A 52 1.07 -35.91 2.76
C ASP A 52 2.19 -35.84 1.73
N SER A 53 2.32 -36.86 0.87
CA SER A 53 3.44 -36.98 -0.08
C SER A 53 3.57 -35.84 -1.09
N ASP A 54 2.50 -35.08 -1.28
CA ASP A 54 2.40 -34.04 -2.31
C ASP A 54 2.54 -32.63 -1.69
N GLU A 55 2.84 -32.53 -0.39
CA GLU A 55 3.00 -31.23 0.29
C GLU A 55 4.08 -30.37 -0.36
N GLY A 56 3.86 -29.05 -0.37
CA GLY A 56 4.81 -28.09 -0.92
C GLY A 56 4.99 -28.13 -2.45
N LEU A 57 4.24 -28.99 -3.15
CA LEU A 57 4.21 -29.00 -4.61
C LEU A 57 3.61 -27.70 -5.15
N VAL A 58 4.26 -27.14 -6.15
CA VAL A 58 3.82 -26.00 -6.95
C VAL A 58 3.86 -26.40 -8.43
N ALA A 59 2.70 -26.42 -9.08
CA ALA A 59 2.56 -26.83 -10.46
C ALA A 59 2.02 -25.70 -11.35
N ILE A 60 2.64 -25.50 -12.51
CA ILE A 60 2.23 -24.49 -13.50
C ILE A 60 1.84 -25.18 -14.82
N ASN A 61 0.66 -24.86 -15.34
CA ASN A 61 0.19 -25.35 -16.63
C ASN A 61 0.78 -24.50 -17.78
N TRP A 62 1.98 -24.85 -18.25
CA TRP A 62 2.68 -24.10 -19.30
C TRP A 62 1.92 -24.02 -20.62
N SER A 63 1.03 -24.98 -20.91
CA SER A 63 0.21 -24.91 -22.11
C SER A 63 -0.78 -23.74 -22.12
N THR A 64 -1.13 -23.19 -20.95
CA THR A 64 -1.91 -21.94 -20.83
C THR A 64 -1.08 -20.73 -21.24
N TYR A 65 0.21 -20.71 -20.92
CA TYR A 65 1.09 -19.54 -21.06
C TYR A 65 1.87 -19.52 -22.37
N GLN A 66 2.20 -20.69 -22.94
CA GLN A 66 3.09 -20.81 -24.09
C GLN A 66 2.39 -21.40 -25.32
N ASN A 67 2.86 -20.95 -26.48
CA ASN A 67 2.62 -21.59 -27.77
C ASN A 67 3.51 -22.84 -27.92
N ALA A 68 3.23 -23.66 -28.94
CA ALA A 68 4.01 -24.87 -29.20
C ALA A 68 5.49 -24.60 -29.56
N ASP A 69 5.82 -23.37 -29.98
CA ASP A 69 7.19 -22.93 -30.27
C ASP A 69 7.92 -22.34 -29.03
N GLY A 70 7.28 -22.37 -27.86
CA GLY A 70 7.83 -21.83 -26.60
C GLY A 70 7.63 -20.34 -26.40
N SER A 71 7.09 -19.60 -27.38
CA SER A 71 6.76 -18.18 -27.21
C SER A 71 5.58 -17.99 -26.26
N PHE A 72 5.59 -16.91 -25.48
CA PHE A 72 4.47 -16.60 -24.58
C PHE A 72 3.25 -16.09 -25.35
N LYS A 73 2.07 -16.58 -24.98
CA LYS A 73 0.76 -16.15 -25.51
C LYS A 73 0.37 -14.77 -25.01
N ASN A 74 0.75 -14.45 -23.78
CA ASN A 74 0.50 -13.19 -23.09
C ASN A 74 1.70 -12.85 -22.19
N SER A 75 1.79 -11.61 -21.74
CA SER A 75 2.81 -11.25 -20.75
C SER A 75 2.66 -12.09 -19.49
N ILE A 76 3.79 -12.59 -19.00
CA ILE A 76 3.92 -13.24 -17.68
C ILE A 76 4.74 -12.39 -16.72
N ALA A 77 5.03 -11.14 -17.08
CA ALA A 77 5.77 -10.22 -16.24
C ALA A 77 4.99 -9.92 -14.95
N SER A 78 5.71 -9.61 -13.88
CA SER A 78 5.10 -9.17 -12.62
C SER A 78 4.18 -7.97 -12.84
N GLY A 79 2.96 -8.03 -12.29
CA GLY A 79 1.90 -7.04 -12.50
C GLY A 79 0.98 -7.31 -13.70
N SER A 80 1.24 -8.34 -14.51
CA SER A 80 0.32 -8.83 -15.54
C SER A 80 -0.67 -9.85 -15.00
N PHE A 81 -1.82 -10.01 -15.67
CA PHE A 81 -2.85 -10.99 -15.28
C PHE A 81 -2.34 -12.44 -15.25
N TYR A 82 -1.38 -12.82 -16.09
CA TYR A 82 -0.82 -14.16 -16.07
C TYR A 82 0.42 -14.28 -15.17
N GLY A 83 1.10 -13.16 -14.89
CA GLY A 83 2.25 -13.12 -13.97
C GLY A 83 1.87 -13.34 -12.50
N ILE A 84 0.62 -13.05 -12.10
CA ILE A 84 0.18 -13.22 -10.70
C ILE A 84 0.16 -14.68 -10.25
N THR A 85 -0.02 -15.65 -11.17
CA THR A 85 -0.16 -17.07 -10.81
C THR A 85 1.07 -17.60 -10.08
N PHE A 86 2.28 -17.21 -10.49
CA PHE A 86 3.50 -17.79 -9.92
C PHE A 86 3.66 -17.49 -8.42
N LEU A 87 3.43 -16.24 -8.01
CA LEU A 87 3.47 -15.86 -6.61
C LEU A 87 2.26 -16.40 -5.84
N HIS A 88 1.10 -16.49 -6.50
CA HIS A 88 -0.12 -17.06 -5.92
C HIS A 88 0.06 -18.54 -5.54
N GLU A 89 0.54 -19.37 -6.46
CA GLU A 89 0.74 -20.80 -6.18
C GLU A 89 1.86 -21.02 -5.15
N LEU A 90 2.95 -20.26 -5.21
CA LEU A 90 3.99 -20.35 -4.18
C LEU A 90 3.46 -19.95 -2.80
N SER A 91 2.56 -18.96 -2.75
CA SER A 91 1.92 -18.54 -1.49
C SER A 91 1.12 -19.67 -0.84
N HIS A 92 0.48 -20.53 -1.64
CA HIS A 92 -0.15 -21.75 -1.13
C HIS A 92 0.86 -22.75 -0.58
N ALA A 93 1.96 -22.99 -1.29
CA ALA A 93 3.02 -23.90 -0.83
C ALA A 93 3.70 -23.43 0.47
N VAL A 94 3.59 -22.15 0.83
CA VAL A 94 4.00 -21.62 2.16
C VAL A 94 2.82 -21.37 3.10
N GLY A 95 1.67 -22.00 2.85
CA GLY A 95 0.58 -22.12 3.82
C GLY A 95 -0.51 -21.04 3.77
N LEU A 96 -0.48 -20.11 2.82
CA LEU A 96 -1.61 -19.20 2.60
C LEU A 96 -2.76 -19.92 1.89
N LYS A 97 -3.99 -19.51 2.15
CA LYS A 97 -5.20 -20.04 1.48
C LYS A 97 -5.99 -18.91 0.84
N HIS A 98 -6.87 -19.24 -0.07
CA HIS A 98 -7.78 -18.24 -0.61
C HIS A 98 -8.65 -17.62 0.51
N PRO A 99 -8.96 -16.31 0.43
CA PRO A 99 -9.84 -15.61 1.37
C PRO A 99 -11.26 -16.18 1.45
N HIS A 100 -11.76 -16.74 0.35
CA HIS A 100 -13.11 -17.30 0.22
C HIS A 100 -13.22 -18.77 0.65
N ASP A 101 -12.10 -19.43 0.92
CA ASP A 101 -12.07 -20.84 1.31
C ASP A 101 -12.10 -21.04 2.81
N ARG A 102 -12.58 -22.21 3.25
CA ARG A 102 -12.44 -22.65 4.65
C ARG A 102 -11.13 -23.36 4.95
N GLY A 103 -10.29 -23.62 3.95
CA GLY A 103 -9.06 -24.41 4.13
C GLY A 103 -9.31 -25.82 4.66
N LEU A 104 -8.23 -26.52 5.01
CA LEU A 104 -8.23 -27.94 5.41
C LEU A 104 -8.93 -28.23 6.75
N PHE A 105 -9.04 -27.25 7.65
CA PHE A 105 -9.56 -27.45 9.02
C PHE A 105 -10.77 -26.57 9.35
N GLY A 106 -11.48 -26.10 8.32
CA GLY A 106 -12.69 -25.30 8.54
C GLY A 106 -12.39 -23.89 9.04
N GLN A 107 -11.18 -23.38 8.80
CA GLN A 107 -10.71 -22.02 9.06
C GLN A 107 -11.73 -20.96 8.57
N PRO A 108 -11.71 -19.75 9.16
CA PRO A 108 -12.61 -18.67 8.74
C PRO A 108 -12.32 -18.22 7.30
N ARG A 109 -13.40 -17.76 6.65
CA ARG A 109 -13.31 -16.94 5.43
C ARG A 109 -13.08 -15.48 5.83
N PHE A 110 -12.73 -14.64 4.87
CA PHE A 110 -12.75 -13.19 5.07
C PHE A 110 -14.11 -12.70 5.61
N PRO A 111 -14.13 -11.63 6.43
CA PRO A 111 -15.36 -11.02 6.93
C PRO A 111 -16.38 -10.79 5.81
N GLY A 112 -17.64 -11.12 6.08
CA GLY A 112 -18.75 -11.01 5.12
C GLY A 112 -18.89 -12.17 4.12
N LEU A 113 -17.88 -13.04 3.97
CA LEU A 113 -17.96 -14.16 3.03
C LEU A 113 -18.62 -15.40 3.66
N THR A 114 -19.42 -16.10 2.85
CA THR A 114 -20.12 -17.33 3.23
C THR A 114 -19.87 -18.44 2.21
N HIS A 115 -20.39 -19.65 2.49
CA HIS A 115 -20.34 -20.76 1.52
C HIS A 115 -21.12 -20.51 0.23
N ARG A 116 -21.95 -19.45 0.18
CA ARG A 116 -22.72 -19.06 -1.01
C ARG A 116 -22.08 -17.92 -1.79
N SER A 117 -20.99 -17.36 -1.26
CA SER A 117 -20.30 -16.25 -1.91
C SER A 117 -19.68 -16.71 -3.22
N ASN A 118 -19.76 -15.85 -4.24
CA ASN A 118 -19.12 -16.07 -5.52
C ASN A 118 -17.64 -15.68 -5.42
N GLU A 119 -16.75 -16.66 -5.51
CA GLU A 119 -15.29 -16.49 -5.39
C GLU A 119 -14.68 -15.48 -6.36
N PHE A 120 -15.33 -15.21 -7.50
CA PHE A 120 -14.86 -14.26 -8.53
C PHE A 120 -15.50 -12.87 -8.44
N ARG A 121 -16.39 -12.61 -7.47
CA ARG A 121 -17.15 -11.35 -7.41
C ARG A 121 -17.31 -10.77 -6.00
N ASP A 122 -17.50 -11.62 -5.01
CA ASP A 122 -17.82 -11.19 -3.66
C ASP A 122 -16.55 -10.87 -2.87
N LYS A 123 -16.49 -9.64 -2.35
CA LYS A 123 -15.27 -9.07 -1.77
C LYS A 123 -15.28 -8.99 -0.24
N GLY A 124 -16.36 -9.45 0.40
CA GLY A 124 -16.53 -9.37 1.85
C GLY A 124 -17.01 -7.99 2.33
N ASP A 125 -17.09 -7.82 3.65
CA ASP A 125 -17.69 -6.64 4.29
C ASP A 125 -16.97 -5.31 3.96
N PHE A 126 -15.67 -5.39 3.68
CA PHE A 126 -14.80 -4.23 3.46
C PHE A 126 -14.27 -4.12 2.03
N ASP A 127 -14.79 -4.92 1.10
CA ASP A 127 -14.35 -4.98 -0.30
C ASP A 127 -12.89 -5.38 -0.55
N GLN A 128 -12.25 -6.05 0.41
CA GLN A 128 -10.80 -6.35 0.39
C GLN A 128 -10.40 -7.80 0.07
N ASN A 129 -11.36 -8.72 -0.12
CA ASN A 129 -11.07 -9.92 -0.91
C ASN A 129 -11.01 -9.54 -2.40
N ALA A 130 -9.97 -8.79 -2.79
CA ALA A 130 -9.73 -8.27 -4.14
C ALA A 130 -8.29 -7.77 -4.30
N HIS A 131 -7.79 -7.69 -5.54
CA HIS A 131 -6.57 -6.91 -5.81
C HIS A 131 -6.84 -5.42 -5.57
N PRO A 132 -5.91 -4.67 -4.95
CA PRO A 132 -4.52 -5.04 -4.66
C PRO A 132 -4.24 -5.47 -3.20
N PHE A 133 -5.24 -5.93 -2.45
CA PHE A 133 -5.07 -6.15 -1.00
C PHE A 133 -4.52 -7.53 -0.65
N THR A 134 -4.78 -8.53 -1.50
CA THR A 134 -4.28 -9.90 -1.34
C THR A 134 -4.08 -10.56 -2.69
N GLN A 135 -2.96 -11.28 -2.84
CA GLN A 135 -2.58 -12.07 -4.00
C GLN A 135 -3.46 -13.32 -4.15
N LEU A 136 -4.10 -13.76 -3.06
CA LEU A 136 -4.79 -15.05 -2.93
C LEU A 136 -6.27 -14.96 -3.34
N THR A 137 -6.73 -13.81 -3.83
CA THR A 137 -8.11 -13.64 -4.29
C THR A 137 -8.28 -14.01 -5.76
N TYR A 138 -9.45 -14.52 -6.11
CA TYR A 138 -9.89 -14.63 -7.51
C TYR A 138 -10.65 -13.38 -7.99
N VAL A 139 -10.84 -12.39 -7.11
CA VAL A 139 -11.47 -11.12 -7.46
C VAL A 139 -10.39 -10.15 -7.95
N ASP A 140 -9.81 -10.49 -9.09
CA ASP A 140 -8.75 -9.76 -9.77
C ASP A 140 -9.34 -8.72 -10.76
N LYS A 141 -9.32 -8.95 -12.07
CA LYS A 141 -9.98 -8.12 -13.09
C LYS A 141 -11.49 -7.95 -12.84
N GLY A 142 -12.07 -8.83 -12.03
CA GLY A 142 -13.46 -8.79 -11.57
C GLY A 142 -13.74 -7.79 -10.44
N ALA A 143 -12.73 -7.19 -9.81
CA ALA A 143 -12.87 -6.39 -8.59
C ALA A 143 -13.81 -5.19 -8.73
N ARG A 144 -13.74 -4.49 -9.88
CA ARG A 144 -14.53 -3.27 -10.17
C ARG A 144 -14.36 -2.16 -9.13
N ASN A 145 -13.22 -2.12 -8.45
CA ASN A 145 -12.84 -1.12 -7.45
C ASN A 145 -12.09 0.10 -8.04
N GLY A 146 -11.85 0.11 -9.36
CA GLY A 146 -11.10 1.19 -10.03
C GLY A 146 -9.60 1.18 -9.75
N MET A 147 -9.07 0.10 -9.16
CA MET A 147 -7.64 -0.09 -8.87
C MET A 147 -6.99 -1.07 -9.84
N VAL A 148 -7.77 -1.93 -10.49
CA VAL A 148 -7.28 -2.92 -11.46
C VAL A 148 -8.06 -2.86 -12.79
N PRO A 149 -7.46 -3.29 -13.91
CA PRO A 149 -8.14 -3.36 -15.20
C PRO A 149 -9.36 -4.29 -15.16
N ARG A 150 -10.35 -4.03 -16.02
CA ARG A 150 -11.56 -4.88 -16.16
C ARG A 150 -11.40 -6.01 -17.18
N SER A 151 -10.20 -6.16 -17.74
CA SER A 151 -9.80 -7.08 -18.79
C SER A 151 -8.49 -7.78 -18.41
N ILE A 152 -8.10 -8.79 -19.17
CA ILE A 152 -6.77 -9.37 -19.08
C ILE A 152 -5.80 -8.36 -19.69
N GLU A 153 -4.83 -7.90 -18.91
CA GLU A 153 -3.83 -6.92 -19.33
C GLU A 153 -2.42 -7.35 -18.88
N ALA A 154 -1.40 -6.76 -19.51
CA ALA A 154 0.01 -6.97 -19.16
C ALA A 154 0.47 -6.15 -17.93
N TYR A 155 -0.45 -5.44 -17.29
CA TYR A 155 -0.22 -4.50 -16.20
C TYR A 155 -1.46 -4.45 -15.31
N GLY A 156 -1.37 -3.74 -14.18
CA GLY A 156 -2.56 -3.43 -13.39
C GLY A 156 -2.82 -4.34 -12.22
N PHE A 157 -2.11 -5.46 -12.12
CA PHE A 157 -2.30 -6.45 -11.08
C PHE A 157 -1.18 -6.37 -10.04
N LEU A 158 -1.28 -7.19 -8.98
CA LEU A 158 -0.26 -7.24 -7.95
C LEU A 158 1.08 -7.72 -8.54
N GLN A 159 2.13 -6.99 -8.19
CA GLN A 159 3.50 -7.34 -8.52
C GLN A 159 4.17 -8.16 -7.43
N THR A 160 3.76 -7.87 -6.20
CA THR A 160 4.26 -8.46 -4.96
C THR A 160 3.06 -8.93 -4.13
N LEU A 161 3.33 -9.48 -2.95
CA LEU A 161 2.31 -9.74 -1.95
C LEU A 161 1.54 -8.45 -1.60
N GLY A 162 0.24 -8.59 -1.33
CA GLY A 162 -0.57 -7.52 -0.73
C GLY A 162 -0.33 -7.43 0.78
N ALA A 163 -0.73 -6.32 1.41
CA ALA A 163 -0.46 -6.08 2.83
C ALA A 163 -1.09 -7.16 3.74
N LEU A 164 -2.22 -7.74 3.34
CA LEU A 164 -2.87 -8.82 4.08
C LEU A 164 -2.08 -10.14 3.99
N ASP A 165 -1.45 -10.41 2.84
CA ASP A 165 -0.61 -11.60 2.67
C ASP A 165 0.69 -11.45 3.46
N ILE A 166 1.30 -10.25 3.43
CA ILE A 166 2.49 -9.92 4.23
C ILE A 166 2.21 -10.17 5.71
N ALA A 167 1.10 -9.64 6.24
CA ALA A 167 0.74 -9.83 7.64
C ALA A 167 0.53 -11.32 8.00
N ALA A 168 -0.09 -12.10 7.11
CA ALA A 168 -0.30 -13.53 7.32
C ALA A 168 1.02 -14.32 7.35
N LEU A 169 1.94 -14.05 6.42
CA LEU A 169 3.26 -14.69 6.40
C LEU A 169 4.09 -14.29 7.61
N GLN A 170 4.11 -13.01 7.97
CA GLN A 170 4.82 -12.53 9.15
C GLN A 170 4.26 -13.12 10.45
N TRP A 171 2.96 -13.38 10.52
CA TRP A 171 2.35 -14.08 11.65
C TRP A 171 2.82 -15.52 11.78
N MET A 172 2.95 -16.24 10.66
CA MET A 172 3.37 -17.65 10.66
C MET A 172 4.89 -17.82 10.84
N TYR A 173 5.67 -16.97 10.19
CA TYR A 173 7.10 -17.18 10.00
C TYR A 173 7.98 -16.12 10.67
N GLY A 174 7.38 -15.08 11.25
CA GLY A 174 8.12 -13.92 11.77
C GLY A 174 8.46 -12.92 10.67
N ILE A 175 8.78 -11.70 11.09
CA ILE A 175 9.16 -10.61 10.17
C ILE A 175 10.57 -10.82 9.62
N ASN A 176 10.86 -10.27 8.43
CA ASN A 176 12.23 -9.96 8.04
C ASN A 176 12.59 -8.58 8.64
N PRO A 177 13.47 -8.50 9.66
CA PRO A 177 13.78 -7.24 10.34
C PRO A 177 14.80 -6.37 9.60
N ASP A 178 15.40 -6.89 8.52
CA ASP A 178 16.44 -6.20 7.74
C ASP A 178 15.92 -5.78 6.34
N ALA A 179 14.61 -5.87 6.12
CA ALA A 179 13.98 -5.58 4.85
C ALA A 179 14.04 -4.07 4.53
N ALA A 180 14.72 -3.72 3.44
CA ALA A 180 14.87 -2.34 2.97
C ALA A 180 15.30 -1.37 4.10
N SER A 181 16.22 -1.78 4.99
CA SER A 181 16.55 -1.03 6.20
C SER A 181 17.38 0.26 5.98
N GLY A 182 17.38 0.82 4.78
CA GLY A 182 18.15 2.00 4.40
C GLY A 182 17.24 3.14 3.94
N ASP A 183 17.80 4.28 3.51
CA ASP A 183 16.98 5.37 2.98
C ASP A 183 16.45 5.03 1.57
N ASP A 184 15.21 4.60 1.49
CA ASP A 184 14.61 4.06 0.28
C ASP A 184 13.71 5.07 -0.47
N THR A 185 13.51 4.83 -1.76
CA THR A 185 12.69 5.69 -2.64
C THR A 185 11.73 4.88 -3.50
N TYR A 186 10.45 4.99 -3.16
CA TYR A 186 9.34 4.36 -3.84
C TYR A 186 8.73 5.35 -4.84
N THR A 187 8.97 5.12 -6.14
CA THR A 187 8.45 6.00 -7.20
C THR A 187 7.11 5.48 -7.72
N LEU A 188 6.07 6.33 -7.69
CA LEU A 188 4.76 5.97 -8.23
C LEU A 188 4.83 5.72 -9.75
N PRO A 189 4.19 4.66 -10.27
CA PRO A 189 4.04 4.48 -11.70
C PRO A 189 3.12 5.59 -12.25
N LEU A 190 3.45 6.10 -13.43
CA LEU A 190 2.77 7.24 -14.06
C LEU A 190 2.04 6.86 -15.35
N GLU A 191 2.12 5.60 -15.77
CA GLU A 191 1.45 5.09 -16.96
C GLU A 191 1.15 3.60 -16.86
N ASN A 192 0.13 3.16 -17.60
CA ASN A 192 -0.28 1.77 -17.70
C ASN A 192 0.52 1.06 -18.80
N ARG A 193 1.48 0.22 -18.41
CA ARG A 193 2.33 -0.58 -19.31
C ARG A 193 2.84 -1.80 -18.57
N GLU A 194 3.38 -2.78 -19.30
CA GLU A 194 4.04 -3.93 -18.68
C GLU A 194 5.05 -3.51 -17.60
N GLY A 195 4.97 -4.14 -16.44
CA GLY A 195 5.74 -3.75 -15.25
C GLY A 195 5.09 -2.66 -14.38
N THR A 196 3.92 -2.12 -14.77
CA THR A 196 3.06 -1.33 -13.88
C THR A 196 2.14 -2.26 -13.11
N GLY A 197 2.07 -2.10 -11.79
CA GLY A 197 1.14 -2.82 -10.94
C GLY A 197 1.21 -2.34 -9.50
N TRP A 198 0.74 -3.19 -8.60
CA TRP A 198 0.60 -2.86 -7.18
C TRP A 198 1.65 -3.54 -6.32
N ARG A 199 2.16 -2.82 -5.33
CA ARG A 199 3.12 -3.33 -4.35
C ARG A 199 2.70 -2.94 -2.94
N ALA A 200 2.84 -3.84 -1.98
CA ALA A 200 2.77 -3.47 -0.56
C ALA A 200 4.19 -3.26 -0.03
N ILE A 201 4.45 -2.09 0.54
CA ILE A 201 5.77 -1.74 1.06
C ILE A 201 5.94 -2.37 2.45
N TRP A 202 6.95 -3.22 2.61
CA TRP A 202 7.52 -3.60 3.89
C TRP A 202 8.95 -3.07 3.92
N ASP A 203 9.19 -2.17 4.86
CA ASP A 203 10.42 -1.41 5.05
C ASP A 203 10.66 -1.36 6.56
N THR A 204 11.89 -1.52 7.00
CA THR A 204 12.22 -1.72 8.43
C THR A 204 13.16 -0.68 8.99
N GLY A 205 13.48 0.36 8.22
CA GLY A 205 14.17 1.53 8.75
C GLY A 205 14.85 2.33 7.66
N GLY A 206 15.22 3.55 8.00
CA GLY A 206 15.66 4.52 7.02
C GLY A 206 14.88 5.81 7.18
N VAL A 207 15.04 6.71 6.21
CA VAL A 207 14.15 7.86 6.00
C VAL A 207 13.62 7.79 4.57
N ASP A 208 12.41 7.27 4.47
CA ASP A 208 11.87 6.72 3.25
C ASP A 208 10.87 7.64 2.59
N ARG A 209 10.70 7.48 1.28
CA ARG A 209 9.83 8.37 0.52
C ARG A 209 9.02 7.69 -0.56
N ILE A 210 7.76 8.07 -0.64
CA ILE A 210 6.94 7.89 -1.84
C ILE A 210 7.00 9.18 -2.67
N THR A 211 7.31 9.06 -3.96
CA THR A 211 7.44 10.22 -4.86
C THR A 211 6.71 10.02 -6.19
N ALA A 212 5.97 11.05 -6.58
CA ALA A 212 5.36 11.23 -7.88
C ALA A 212 6.02 12.38 -8.65
N GLY A 213 7.32 12.62 -8.44
CA GLY A 213 7.93 13.87 -8.89
C GLY A 213 7.94 14.15 -10.40
N GLY A 214 7.72 13.12 -11.22
CA GLY A 214 7.53 13.23 -12.66
C GLY A 214 6.07 13.40 -13.09
N ALA A 215 5.10 13.24 -12.19
CA ALA A 215 3.68 13.25 -12.52
C ALA A 215 3.21 14.61 -13.01
N THR A 216 2.35 14.58 -14.03
CA THR A 216 1.59 15.74 -14.51
C THR A 216 0.11 15.63 -14.19
N ALA A 217 -0.39 14.42 -14.01
CA ALA A 217 -1.73 14.15 -13.49
C ALA A 217 -1.73 14.27 -11.96
N PRO A 218 -2.88 14.55 -11.34
CA PRO A 218 -3.09 14.44 -9.89
C PRO A 218 -2.63 13.09 -9.33
N VAL A 219 -2.04 13.12 -8.14
CA VAL A 219 -1.74 11.89 -7.38
C VAL A 219 -2.34 11.95 -5.98
N THR A 220 -2.60 10.77 -5.43
CA THR A 220 -2.81 10.58 -3.99
C THR A 220 -1.61 9.82 -3.44
N ILE A 221 -0.97 10.35 -2.40
CA ILE A 221 0.07 9.65 -1.64
C ILE A 221 -0.38 9.63 -0.18
N ASP A 222 -0.62 8.43 0.33
CA ASP A 222 -1.03 8.17 1.70
C ASP A 222 0.05 7.33 2.39
N LEU A 223 0.66 7.90 3.44
CA LEU A 223 1.76 7.28 4.18
C LEU A 223 1.29 6.38 5.32
N ARG A 224 -0.03 6.21 5.51
CA ARG A 224 -0.59 5.37 6.57
C ARG A 224 -0.49 3.88 6.21
N ASN A 225 -0.12 3.08 7.19
CA ASN A 225 -0.04 1.62 7.09
C ASN A 225 -1.43 0.97 7.02
N ALA A 226 -1.44 -0.27 6.53
CA ALA A 226 -2.54 -1.21 6.72
C ALA A 226 -2.95 -1.32 8.19
N THR A 227 -4.25 -1.24 8.47
CA THR A 227 -4.76 -1.29 9.85
C THR A 227 -4.85 -2.71 10.39
N LEU A 228 -5.01 -3.70 9.50
CA LEU A 228 -5.43 -5.08 9.82
C LEU A 228 -6.71 -5.17 10.66
N GLY A 229 -7.48 -4.08 10.73
CA GLY A 229 -8.71 -4.00 11.50
C GLY A 229 -9.95 -4.43 10.72
N ASP A 230 -11.09 -4.43 11.39
CA ASP A 230 -12.41 -4.60 10.76
C ASP A 230 -12.86 -3.27 10.11
N ASP A 231 -12.10 -2.82 9.12
CA ASP A 231 -12.33 -1.56 8.41
C ASP A 231 -11.87 -1.60 6.94
N VAL A 232 -12.24 -0.58 6.17
CA VAL A 232 -11.96 -0.46 4.73
C VAL A 232 -10.47 -0.29 4.37
N ASN A 233 -9.60 -0.06 5.36
CA ASN A 233 -8.16 0.12 5.22
C ASN A 233 -7.35 -1.04 5.83
N ALA A 234 -8.00 -2.16 6.14
CA ALA A 234 -7.34 -3.37 6.67
C ALA A 234 -6.07 -3.77 5.90
N GLY A 235 -6.09 -3.67 4.58
CA GLY A 235 -5.04 -4.01 3.63
C GLY A 235 -4.28 -2.79 3.11
N GLY A 236 -4.39 -1.63 3.78
CA GLY A 236 -3.60 -0.45 3.50
C GLY A 236 -4.37 0.66 2.80
N TYR A 237 -3.88 1.87 3.03
CA TYR A 237 -4.25 3.06 2.26
C TYR A 237 -3.51 3.05 0.92
N VAL A 238 -4.15 3.62 -0.10
CA VAL A 238 -3.67 3.53 -1.48
C VAL A 238 -2.97 4.83 -1.91
N SER A 239 -1.70 4.70 -2.29
CA SER A 239 -0.94 5.71 -3.01
C SER A 239 -0.96 5.42 -4.51
N ARG A 240 -1.41 6.34 -5.36
CA ARG A 240 -1.49 6.17 -6.82
C ARG A 240 -1.52 7.49 -7.59
N ALA A 241 -1.15 7.42 -8.87
CA ALA A 241 -1.51 8.46 -9.84
C ALA A 241 -2.93 8.23 -10.40
N GLU A 242 -3.63 9.31 -10.75
CA GLU A 242 -4.93 9.23 -11.40
C GLU A 242 -4.86 8.42 -12.71
N ASP A 243 -5.88 7.60 -12.96
CA ASP A 243 -6.01 6.71 -14.13
C ASP A 243 -4.89 5.66 -14.32
N VAL A 244 -3.99 5.49 -13.36
CA VAL A 244 -2.96 4.44 -13.36
C VAL A 244 -3.39 3.28 -12.47
N PHE A 245 -3.39 2.07 -13.03
CA PHE A 245 -3.64 0.83 -12.30
C PHE A 245 -2.33 0.35 -11.67
N GLY A 246 -1.81 1.11 -10.73
CA GLY A 246 -0.59 0.76 -10.04
C GLY A 246 -0.20 1.79 -9.02
N GLY A 247 0.61 1.37 -8.06
CA GLY A 247 0.95 2.18 -6.90
C GLY A 247 1.29 1.34 -5.69
N PHE A 248 1.10 1.92 -4.52
CA PHE A 248 1.53 1.35 -3.26
C PHE A 248 0.41 1.26 -2.23
N THR A 249 0.41 0.17 -1.49
CA THR A 249 -0.05 0.14 -0.09
C THR A 249 1.17 0.03 0.81
N ILE A 250 1.01 0.25 2.11
CA ILE A 250 2.09 0.04 3.09
C ILE A 250 1.64 -1.04 4.05
N ALA A 251 2.48 -2.04 4.28
CA ALA A 251 2.23 -3.15 5.19
C ALA A 251 2.00 -2.65 6.62
N HIS A 252 1.41 -3.50 7.46
CA HIS A 252 1.12 -3.15 8.84
C HIS A 252 2.40 -2.90 9.65
N ASP A 253 2.41 -1.87 10.48
CA ASP A 253 3.57 -1.53 11.29
C ASP A 253 3.57 -2.28 12.63
N TRP A 254 4.36 -3.34 12.73
CA TRP A 254 4.45 -4.20 13.93
C TRP A 254 5.75 -5.00 14.01
N TYR A 255 6.03 -5.57 15.18
CA TYR A 255 7.18 -6.47 15.43
C TYR A 255 6.80 -7.96 15.37
N GLY A 256 5.69 -8.32 14.73
CA GLY A 256 5.25 -9.73 14.62
C GLY A 256 4.63 -10.34 15.88
N ARG A 257 4.31 -9.56 16.92
CA ARG A 257 3.82 -10.08 18.23
C ARG A 257 2.49 -9.53 18.71
N ASN A 258 2.17 -8.28 18.36
CA ASN A 258 0.94 -7.62 18.80
C ASN A 258 0.41 -6.71 17.69
N VAL A 259 -0.66 -7.13 17.03
CA VAL A 259 -1.31 -6.40 15.93
C VAL A 259 -1.95 -5.09 16.41
N GLY A 260 -2.32 -4.98 17.69
CA GLY A 260 -2.94 -3.77 18.23
C GLY A 260 -1.96 -2.64 18.57
N GLN A 261 -0.65 -2.85 18.38
CA GLN A 261 0.37 -1.89 18.77
C GLN A 261 1.33 -1.61 17.62
N SER A 262 1.35 -0.36 17.21
CA SER A 262 2.29 0.10 16.20
C SER A 262 3.72 0.06 16.72
N ALA A 263 4.62 -0.52 15.93
CA ALA A 263 6.03 -0.72 16.25
C ALA A 263 6.92 0.51 16.03
N GLY A 264 6.56 1.36 15.08
CA GLY A 264 7.48 2.35 14.51
C GLY A 264 8.61 1.70 13.70
N LEU A 265 8.35 0.53 13.14
CA LEU A 265 9.29 -0.25 12.33
C LEU A 265 9.06 0.00 10.83
N CYS A 266 7.83 -0.18 10.35
CA CYS A 266 7.47 0.09 8.97
C CYS A 266 6.81 1.45 8.86
N VAL A 267 7.61 2.47 8.57
CA VAL A 267 7.19 3.86 8.52
C VAL A 267 7.77 4.47 7.26
N ILE A 268 6.96 5.25 6.54
CA ILE A 268 7.41 6.08 5.43
C ILE A 268 7.20 7.54 5.84
N GLU A 269 8.26 8.35 5.82
CA GLU A 269 8.22 9.69 6.40
C GLU A 269 7.89 10.77 5.36
N ILE A 270 8.20 10.53 4.09
CA ILE A 270 8.22 11.60 3.07
C ILE A 270 7.23 11.30 1.93
N ALA A 271 6.37 12.27 1.64
CA ALA A 271 5.55 12.28 0.43
C ALA A 271 5.94 13.44 -0.49
N ILE A 272 6.15 13.16 -1.78
CA ILE A 272 6.49 14.17 -2.78
C ILE A 272 5.52 14.07 -3.95
N GLY A 273 4.68 15.08 -4.13
CA GLY A 273 3.79 15.26 -5.26
C GLY A 273 4.50 15.56 -6.59
N GLY A 274 3.68 15.81 -7.60
CA GLY A 274 4.02 16.06 -8.99
C GLY A 274 3.76 17.51 -9.42
N LYS A 275 2.99 17.68 -10.49
CA LYS A 275 2.58 18.99 -11.03
C LYS A 275 1.06 19.15 -11.10
N GLY A 276 0.32 18.09 -10.77
CA GLY A 276 -1.13 18.07 -10.73
C GLY A 276 -1.63 18.56 -9.36
N ASP A 277 -2.94 18.59 -9.17
CA ASP A 277 -3.54 18.97 -7.89
C ASP A 277 -3.51 17.74 -6.98
N ASP A 278 -2.47 17.62 -6.14
CA ASP A 278 -2.16 16.37 -5.43
C ASP A 278 -2.77 16.32 -4.03
N VAL A 279 -2.98 15.11 -3.50
CA VAL A 279 -3.39 14.85 -2.12
C VAL A 279 -2.29 14.08 -1.40
N LEU A 280 -1.68 14.70 -0.39
CA LEU A 280 -0.60 14.12 0.41
C LEU A 280 -1.02 13.98 1.87
N ILE A 281 -1.05 12.74 2.36
CA ILE A 281 -1.51 12.40 3.71
C ILE A 281 -0.37 11.72 4.46
N GLY A 282 0.05 12.33 5.56
CA GLY A 282 1.04 11.79 6.48
C GLY A 282 0.47 10.71 7.40
N ASN A 283 1.34 10.14 8.23
CA ASN A 283 1.00 9.12 9.22
C ASN A 283 1.20 9.67 10.63
N ARG A 284 1.41 8.80 11.62
CA ARG A 284 1.58 9.23 13.02
C ARG A 284 3.03 9.64 13.37
N ALA A 285 3.98 9.45 12.46
CA ALA A 285 5.37 9.84 12.64
C ALA A 285 5.60 11.28 12.17
N ASP A 286 6.83 11.78 12.29
CA ASP A 286 7.17 13.09 11.77
C ASP A 286 7.29 13.06 10.25
N ASN A 287 6.39 13.75 9.55
CA ASN A 287 6.31 13.69 8.08
C ASN A 287 6.89 14.93 7.39
N LEU A 288 7.46 14.71 6.20
CA LEU A 288 7.87 15.76 5.26
C LEU A 288 7.01 15.68 3.98
N LEU A 289 6.10 16.62 3.81
CA LEU A 289 5.19 16.63 2.65
C LEU A 289 5.52 17.79 1.70
N LYS A 290 5.62 17.50 0.40
CA LYS A 290 5.93 18.48 -0.64
C LYS A 290 4.97 18.35 -1.83
N GLY A 291 4.02 19.27 -1.96
CA GLY A 291 3.04 19.29 -3.06
C GLY A 291 3.67 19.58 -4.43
N LYS A 292 4.46 20.67 -4.49
CA LYS A 292 5.22 21.23 -5.64
C LYS A 292 4.43 22.18 -6.52
N LYS A 293 3.65 21.72 -7.50
CA LYS A 293 2.83 22.59 -8.34
C LYS A 293 1.45 21.96 -8.40
N GLY A 294 0.44 22.79 -8.55
CA GLY A 294 -0.95 22.33 -8.47
C GLY A 294 -1.59 22.95 -7.24
N ALA A 295 -2.90 22.85 -7.12
CA ALA A 295 -3.62 23.20 -5.91
C ALA A 295 -3.63 21.98 -4.99
N ASP A 296 -2.59 21.86 -4.16
CA ASP A 296 -2.32 20.64 -3.40
C ASP A 296 -3.06 20.62 -2.06
N VAL A 297 -3.44 19.44 -1.58
CA VAL A 297 -3.98 19.20 -0.24
C VAL A 297 -2.92 18.47 0.58
N LEU A 298 -2.49 19.08 1.68
CA LEU A 298 -1.45 18.53 2.55
C LEU A 298 -1.99 18.31 3.97
N VAL A 299 -2.01 17.05 4.40
CA VAL A 299 -2.45 16.62 5.72
C VAL A 299 -1.24 16.03 6.43
N ALA A 300 -0.68 16.76 7.39
CA ALA A 300 0.58 16.36 8.03
C ALA A 300 0.50 15.02 8.78
N GLY A 301 -0.68 14.70 9.35
CA GLY A 301 -0.84 13.54 10.23
C GLY A 301 -0.50 13.86 11.69
N GLY A 302 -0.10 12.83 12.44
CA GLY A 302 0.46 12.96 13.79
C GLY A 302 1.96 13.29 13.75
N GLY A 303 2.64 13.23 14.89
CA GLY A 303 4.02 13.70 15.03
C GLY A 303 4.11 15.19 15.34
N ASP A 304 5.22 15.63 15.93
CA ASP A 304 5.45 17.05 16.29
C ASP A 304 6.56 17.70 15.46
N GLY A 305 7.26 16.91 14.65
CA GLY A 305 8.32 17.33 13.74
C GLY A 305 7.86 17.58 12.31
N ASN A 306 6.55 17.59 12.04
CA ASN A 306 6.02 17.70 10.68
C ASN A 306 6.47 18.97 9.96
N ARG A 307 6.79 18.83 8.68
CA ARG A 307 7.13 19.93 7.77
C ARG A 307 6.38 19.78 6.47
N VAL A 308 5.60 20.80 6.13
CA VAL A 308 4.80 20.82 4.90
C VAL A 308 5.17 22.01 4.01
N THR A 309 5.29 21.74 2.71
CA THR A 309 5.58 22.73 1.67
C THR A 309 4.55 22.55 0.56
N GLY A 310 3.68 23.55 0.35
CA GLY A 310 2.67 23.49 -0.71
C GLY A 310 3.33 23.64 -2.09
N GLY A 311 4.10 24.71 -2.26
CA GLY A 311 4.80 25.04 -3.49
C GLY A 311 4.02 26.09 -4.29
N LYS A 312 3.82 25.80 -5.58
CA LYS A 312 3.14 26.71 -6.52
C LYS A 312 1.71 26.26 -6.72
N GLY A 313 0.79 26.97 -6.11
CA GLY A 313 -0.61 26.89 -6.50
C GLY A 313 -1.48 27.63 -5.53
N ARG A 314 -2.65 27.05 -5.26
CA ARG A 314 -3.55 27.47 -4.18
C ARG A 314 -3.66 26.27 -3.26
N ASP A 315 -2.74 26.19 -2.33
CA ASP A 315 -2.53 24.97 -1.55
C ASP A 315 -3.39 25.02 -0.28
N GLN A 316 -3.77 23.85 0.21
CA GLN A 316 -4.50 23.69 1.46
C GLN A 316 -3.66 22.92 2.47
N PHE A 317 -3.43 23.55 3.63
CA PHE A 317 -2.73 22.93 4.75
C PHE A 317 -3.75 22.58 5.82
N TRP A 318 -3.97 21.28 6.02
CA TRP A 318 -4.96 20.77 6.95
C TRP A 318 -4.31 20.61 8.32
N ILE A 319 -4.77 21.41 9.28
CA ILE A 319 -4.20 21.57 10.62
C ILE A 319 -5.11 20.86 11.61
N SER A 320 -4.65 19.73 12.16
CA SER A 320 -5.43 19.01 13.16
C SER A 320 -5.32 19.64 14.55
N ALA A 321 -6.43 19.66 15.27
CA ALA A 321 -6.45 19.95 16.69
C ALA A 321 -5.95 18.79 17.57
N GLN A 322 -5.58 17.63 17.02
CA GLN A 322 -5.08 16.50 17.80
C GLN A 322 -3.80 16.87 18.58
N HIS A 323 -3.58 16.23 19.72
CA HIS A 323 -2.32 16.31 20.45
C HIS A 323 -1.24 15.49 19.73
N GLY A 324 0.00 16.02 19.68
CA GLY A 324 1.08 15.34 18.96
C GLY A 324 0.91 15.38 17.45
N ALA A 325 0.48 16.53 16.91
CA ALA A 325 0.22 16.77 15.49
C ALA A 325 0.73 18.15 15.05
N LEU A 326 1.77 18.67 15.71
CA LEU A 326 2.34 19.98 15.38
C LEU A 326 2.91 19.99 13.97
N VAL A 327 2.55 21.01 13.18
CA VAL A 327 3.05 21.18 11.81
C VAL A 327 3.71 22.53 11.57
N LYS A 328 4.87 22.49 10.89
CA LYS A 328 5.54 23.68 10.35
C LYS A 328 5.23 23.83 8.87
N VAL A 329 4.44 24.85 8.55
CA VAL A 329 4.16 25.24 7.15
C VAL A 329 5.26 26.19 6.68
N THR A 330 5.94 25.79 5.62
CA THR A 330 7.22 26.40 5.23
C THR A 330 7.11 27.53 4.21
N ASP A 331 6.00 27.61 3.46
CA ASP A 331 5.86 28.52 2.32
C ASP A 331 4.44 29.11 2.15
N PHE A 332 3.64 29.11 3.22
CA PHE A 332 2.26 29.62 3.18
C PHE A 332 2.17 31.02 2.57
N ASN A 333 1.33 31.15 1.54
CA ASN A 333 1.08 32.40 0.83
C ASN A 333 -0.34 32.92 1.13
N PRO A 334 -0.48 33.95 1.98
CA PRO A 334 -1.80 34.49 2.35
C PRO A 334 -2.65 34.98 1.17
N ARG A 335 -2.05 35.24 0.00
CA ARG A 335 -2.80 35.67 -1.20
C ARG A 335 -3.45 34.52 -1.96
N LYS A 336 -3.11 33.27 -1.65
CA LYS A 336 -3.48 32.09 -2.45
C LYS A 336 -3.96 30.92 -1.61
N ASP A 337 -3.22 30.60 -0.55
CA ASP A 337 -3.36 29.34 0.16
C ASP A 337 -4.46 29.41 1.23
N ARG A 338 -4.78 28.24 1.78
CA ARG A 338 -5.76 28.08 2.86
C ARG A 338 -5.23 27.19 3.97
N LEU A 339 -5.57 27.56 5.20
CA LEU A 339 -5.50 26.67 6.35
C LEU A 339 -6.87 26.01 6.49
N VAL A 340 -6.92 24.72 6.77
CA VAL A 340 -8.17 23.99 6.98
C VAL A 340 -8.14 23.38 8.37
N PHE A 341 -9.21 23.56 9.13
CA PHE A 341 -9.29 23.13 10.53
C PHE A 341 -10.46 22.16 10.75
N ASP A 342 -10.25 21.24 11.68
CA ASP A 342 -11.22 20.26 12.18
C ASP A 342 -12.03 20.76 13.40
N VAL A 343 -11.90 22.04 13.74
CA VAL A 343 -12.56 22.71 14.87
C VAL A 343 -13.35 23.94 14.42
N ASP A 344 -14.14 24.52 15.32
CA ASP A 344 -14.79 25.80 15.10
C ASP A 344 -13.78 26.96 15.14
N VAL A 345 -14.05 28.01 14.36
CA VAL A 345 -13.21 29.22 14.30
C VAL A 345 -12.97 29.85 15.67
N SER A 346 -13.93 29.79 16.59
CA SER A 346 -13.82 30.37 17.93
C SER A 346 -12.74 29.70 18.79
N ALA A 347 -12.32 28.49 18.45
CA ALA A 347 -11.23 27.78 19.13
C ALA A 347 -9.83 28.20 18.62
N VAL A 348 -9.76 28.89 17.48
CA VAL A 348 -8.50 29.21 16.81
C VAL A 348 -8.02 30.62 17.13
N THR A 349 -6.80 30.74 17.64
CA THR A 349 -6.11 32.02 17.84
C THR A 349 -4.78 32.07 17.10
N LEU A 350 -4.32 33.27 16.77
CA LEU A 350 -3.05 33.49 16.06
C LEU A 350 -2.12 34.38 16.89
N ASP A 351 -0.88 33.94 17.07
CA ASP A 351 0.17 34.72 17.74
C ASP A 351 1.37 34.93 16.82
N SER A 352 2.18 35.93 17.16
CA SER A 352 3.49 36.14 16.52
C SER A 352 4.55 35.25 17.17
N VAL A 353 5.42 34.65 16.35
CA VAL A 353 6.59 33.92 16.83
C VAL A 353 7.78 34.18 15.92
N GLY A 354 8.85 34.78 16.46
CA GLY A 354 10.02 35.18 15.67
C GLY A 354 9.64 36.07 14.48
N ASN A 355 9.99 35.63 13.26
CA ASN A 355 9.62 36.30 12.00
C ASN A 355 8.35 35.73 11.34
N GLY A 356 7.66 34.79 11.99
CA GLY A 356 6.46 34.13 11.50
C GLY A 356 5.29 34.27 12.45
N SER A 357 4.35 33.34 12.34
CA SER A 357 3.17 33.24 13.19
C SER A 357 2.94 31.80 13.63
N GLN A 358 2.19 31.65 14.71
CA GLN A 358 1.74 30.36 15.21
C GLN A 358 0.22 30.36 15.33
N VAL A 359 -0.35 29.20 15.06
CA VAL A 359 -1.77 28.91 15.23
C VAL A 359 -1.92 28.12 16.51
N LEU A 360 -2.86 28.56 17.36
CA LEU A 360 -3.20 27.87 18.58
C LEU A 360 -4.65 27.41 18.54
N ILE A 361 -4.90 26.23 19.11
CA ILE A 361 -6.23 25.70 19.39
C ILE A 361 -6.28 25.41 20.88
N ASP A 362 -7.26 26.01 21.58
CA ASP A 362 -7.39 25.95 23.04
C ASP A 362 -6.08 26.32 23.79
N GLY A 363 -5.34 27.30 23.25
CA GLY A 363 -4.08 27.78 23.82
C GLY A 363 -2.86 26.89 23.58
N ARG A 364 -3.00 25.77 22.85
CA ARG A 364 -1.88 24.91 22.43
C ARG A 364 -1.48 25.22 21.00
N VAL A 365 -0.18 25.30 20.73
CA VAL A 365 0.34 25.48 19.38
C VAL A 365 0.09 24.21 18.55
N VAL A 366 -0.60 24.36 17.41
CA VAL A 366 -0.88 23.28 16.46
C VAL A 366 -0.21 23.48 15.11
N ALA A 367 0.10 24.74 14.74
CA ALA A 367 0.86 25.03 13.54
C ALA A 367 1.79 26.24 13.71
N GLN A 368 2.87 26.25 12.94
CA GLN A 368 3.76 27.39 12.77
C GLN A 368 3.87 27.73 11.29
N LEU A 369 3.60 28.99 10.93
CA LEU A 369 3.71 29.50 9.56
C LEU A 369 5.01 30.31 9.45
N LEU A 370 6.00 29.74 8.79
CA LEU A 370 7.34 30.32 8.71
C LEU A 370 7.35 31.55 7.80
N GLY A 371 7.89 32.66 8.30
CA GLY A 371 8.01 33.90 7.52
C GLY A 371 6.69 34.63 7.23
N VAL A 372 5.56 34.17 7.80
CA VAL A 372 4.26 34.81 7.63
C VAL A 372 3.90 35.60 8.89
N SER A 373 3.89 36.93 8.79
CA SER A 373 3.44 37.79 9.88
C SER A 373 1.95 37.61 10.17
N VAL A 374 1.57 37.55 11.45
CA VAL A 374 0.16 37.46 11.87
C VAL A 374 -0.70 38.61 11.33
N ARG A 375 -0.11 39.79 11.09
CA ARG A 375 -0.81 40.95 10.53
C ARG A 375 -1.28 40.74 9.08
N ASN A 376 -0.70 39.75 8.40
CA ASN A 376 -1.08 39.36 7.05
C ASN A 376 -2.08 38.19 7.05
N LEU A 377 -2.57 37.77 8.22
CA LEU A 377 -3.52 36.69 8.37
C LEU A 377 -4.88 37.21 8.81
N ASP A 378 -5.92 36.62 8.25
CA ASP A 378 -7.33 36.87 8.52
C ASP A 378 -8.03 35.51 8.41
N LEU A 379 -8.55 35.01 9.53
CA LEU A 379 -9.17 33.67 9.58
C LEU A 379 -10.44 33.58 8.72
N GLU A 380 -11.16 34.69 8.51
CA GLU A 380 -12.34 34.68 7.63
C GLU A 380 -11.96 34.49 6.14
N ARG A 381 -10.73 34.85 5.78
CA ARG A 381 -10.25 34.81 4.38
C ARG A 381 -9.34 33.64 4.10
N HIS A 382 -8.48 33.29 5.06
CA HIS A 382 -7.39 32.35 4.84
C HIS A 382 -7.68 30.98 5.47
N ALA A 383 -8.75 30.83 6.24
CA ALA A 383 -9.11 29.56 6.85
C ALA A 383 -10.46 29.01 6.36
N LEU A 384 -10.57 27.69 6.37
CA LEU A 384 -11.81 26.94 6.20
C LEU A 384 -12.03 26.07 7.44
N PHE A 385 -13.27 25.98 7.90
CA PHE A 385 -13.68 25.23 9.08
C PHE A 385 -14.78 24.26 8.65
N SER A 386 -14.36 23.14 8.07
CA SER A 386 -15.27 22.20 7.39
C SER A 386 -15.38 20.85 8.09
N GLY A 387 -14.59 20.61 9.15
CA GLY A 387 -14.30 19.24 9.57
C GLY A 387 -13.46 18.54 8.50
N PHE A 388 -12.74 17.49 8.88
CA PHE A 388 -11.95 16.71 7.93
C PHE A 388 -12.79 15.64 7.20
N GLU A 389 -14.04 15.97 6.86
CA GLU A 389 -14.93 15.03 6.18
C GLU A 389 -14.40 14.68 4.78
N GLY A 390 -14.16 13.40 4.52
CA GLY A 390 -13.71 12.89 3.22
C GLY A 390 -12.21 12.60 3.07
N LEU A 391 -11.42 12.64 4.16
CA LEU A 391 -10.03 12.13 4.24
C LEU A 391 -9.91 10.68 4.74
#